data_AF-A0A9E5KF10-F1
#
_entry.id   AF-A0A9E5KF10-F1
#
_cell.length_a   1.000
_cell.length_b   1.000
_cell.length_c   1.000
_cell.angle_alpha   90.00
_cell.angle_beta   90.00
_cell.angle_gamma   90.00
#
_symmetry.space_group_name_H-M   'P 1'
#
loop_
_entity.id
_entity.type
_entity.pdbx_description
1 polymer ?
#
loop_
_entity_poly.entity_id
_entity_poly.type
_entity_poly.pdbx_seq_one_letter_code
_entity_poly.pdbx_strand_id
1 'polypeptide(L)' 'MGWMFHKRIRIWPGVYLNISKGGLSLSFQRKGGSVNIGKNGPTASVGIPGTGLRYGFRLCRKKSS' A
#
# COMPACT_ATOMS: atom_id res chain seq x y z
N MET A 1 19.12 -16.76 13.84
CA MET A 1 19.29 -15.36 13.36
C MET A 1 19.51 -15.39 11.86
N GLY A 2 18.63 -14.80 11.05
CA GLY A 2 18.68 -14.89 9.58
C GLY A 2 18.36 -13.55 8.92
N TRP A 3 18.82 -13.37 7.69
CA TRP A 3 18.71 -12.10 6.96
C TRP A 3 17.27 -11.90 6.47
N MET A 4 16.64 -10.79 6.85
CA MET A 4 15.33 -10.38 6.34
C MET A 4 15.55 -9.40 5.19
N PHE A 5 15.36 -9.87 3.95
CA PHE A 5 15.42 -8.98 2.78
C PHE A 5 14.12 -8.19 2.67
N HIS A 6 14.21 -6.89 2.92
CA HIS A 6 13.17 -5.91 2.68
C HIS A 6 13.77 -4.75 1.89
N LYS A 7 13.27 -4.51 0.67
CA LYS A 7 13.74 -3.43 -0.19
C LYS A 7 12.55 -2.62 -0.69
N ARG A 8 12.52 -1.33 -0.34
CA ARG A 8 11.58 -0.35 -0.89
C ARG A 8 12.26 0.41 -2.03
N ILE A 9 11.76 0.23 -3.24
CA ILE A 9 12.26 0.90 -4.45
C ILE A 9 11.25 1.95 -4.89
N ARG A 10 11.67 3.19 -5.07
CA ARG A 10 10.84 4.24 -5.69
C ARG A 10 10.99 4.11 -7.21
N ILE A 11 9.92 3.69 -7.89
CA ILE A 11 9.95 3.53 -9.36
C ILE A 11 9.58 4.85 -10.04
N TRP A 12 8.55 5.54 -9.52
CA TRP A 12 8.03 6.81 -10.03
C TRP A 12 7.70 7.75 -8.87
N PRO A 13 7.59 9.07 -9.11
CA PRO A 13 7.08 10.00 -8.10
C PRO A 13 5.67 9.59 -7.68
N GLY A 14 5.52 9.22 -6.40
CA GLY A 14 4.27 8.68 -5.88
C GLY A 14 4.04 7.20 -6.14
N VAL A 15 5.03 6.43 -6.61
CA VAL A 15 4.92 4.97 -6.76
C VAL A 15 6.11 4.27 -6.09
N TYR A 16 5.81 3.40 -5.14
CA TYR A 16 6.78 2.66 -4.36
C TYR A 16 6.55 1.16 -4.52
N LEU A 17 7.57 0.42 -4.90
CA LEU A 17 7.54 -1.04 -4.89
C LEU A 17 8.25 -1.54 -3.63
N ASN A 18 7.54 -2.34 -2.85
CA ASN A 18 8.03 -3.02 -1.67
C ASN A 18 8.27 -4.48 -2.02
N ILE A 19 9.52 -4.90 -1.92
CA ILE A 19 9.98 -6.25 -2.19
C ILE A 19 10.40 -6.85 -0.86
N SER A 20 9.73 -7.93 -0.44
CA SER A 20 10.07 -8.66 0.78
C SER A 20 10.01 -10.17 0.54
N LYS A 21 10.55 -10.96 1.47
CA LYS A 21 10.45 -12.43 1.45
C LYS A 21 9.00 -12.94 1.32
N GLY A 22 8.01 -12.16 1.76
CA GLY A 22 6.58 -12.51 1.71
C GLY A 22 5.85 -12.15 0.40
N GLY A 23 6.49 -11.38 -0.50
CA GLY A 23 5.94 -11.00 -1.80
C GLY A 23 6.24 -9.56 -2.23
N LEU A 24 5.80 -9.24 -3.44
CA LEU A 24 5.86 -7.92 -4.08
C LEU A 24 4.58 -7.13 -3.76
N SER A 25 4.72 -5.89 -3.30
CA SER A 25 3.61 -4.98 -3.05
C SER A 25 3.90 -3.61 -3.65
N LEU A 26 2.96 -3.04 -4.41
CA LEU A 26 3.10 -1.75 -5.08
C LEU A 26 2.20 -0.71 -4.40
N SER A 27 2.77 0.38 -3.93
CA SER A 27 2.08 1.48 -3.26
C SER A 27 2.12 2.73 -4.10
N PHE A 28 0.94 3.20 -4.52
CA PHE A 28 0.73 4.48 -5.16
C PHE A 28 0.32 5.50 -4.12
N GLN A 29 1.11 6.54 -3.88
CA GLN A 29 0.82 7.64 -2.97
C GLN A 29 0.73 8.92 -3.79
N ARG A 30 -0.47 9.48 -3.92
CA ARG A 30 -0.70 10.80 -4.52
C ARG A 30 -1.12 11.76 -3.40
N LYS A 31 -1.00 13.08 -3.64
CA LYS A 31 -1.46 14.09 -2.68
C LYS A 31 -2.96 13.87 -2.43
N GLY A 32 -3.34 13.61 -1.17
CA GLY A 32 -4.74 13.36 -0.75
C GLY A 32 -5.16 11.88 -0.66
N GLY A 33 -4.35 10.93 -1.16
CA GLY A 33 -4.71 9.52 -1.06
C GLY A 33 -3.63 8.54 -1.51
N SER A 34 -3.67 7.33 -0.95
CA SER A 34 -2.75 6.25 -1.27
C SER A 34 -3.49 4.97 -1.61
N VAL A 35 -3.05 4.27 -2.65
CA VAL A 35 -3.52 2.94 -3.02
C VAL A 35 -2.37 1.96 -2.89
N ASN A 36 -2.54 0.90 -2.10
CA ASN A 36 -1.58 -0.18 -1.92
C ASN A 36 -2.12 -1.45 -2.58
N ILE A 37 -1.36 -2.03 -3.49
CA ILE A 37 -1.68 -3.26 -4.21
C ILE A 37 -0.66 -4.31 -3.80
N GLY A 38 -1.08 -5.29 -3.01
CA GLY A 38 -0.20 -6.37 -2.55
C GLY A 38 -0.90 -7.72 -2.55
N LYS A 39 -0.21 -8.73 -2.02
CA LYS A 39 -0.70 -10.12 -1.92
C LYS A 39 -2.07 -10.25 -1.23
N ASN A 40 -2.38 -9.34 -0.31
CA ASN A 40 -3.65 -9.31 0.44
C ASN A 40 -4.75 -8.48 -0.25
N GLY A 41 -4.51 -8.05 -1.50
CA GLY A 41 -5.45 -7.30 -2.32
C GLY A 41 -5.21 -5.78 -2.33
N PRO A 42 -5.86 -5.07 -3.27
CA PRO A 42 -5.79 -3.61 -3.37
C PRO A 42 -6.52 -2.93 -2.19
N THR A 43 -5.85 -2.00 -1.53
CA THR A 43 -6.38 -1.15 -0.45
C THR A 43 -6.23 0.31 -0.87
N ALA A 44 -7.31 1.07 -0.83
CA ALA A 44 -7.28 2.51 -1.04
C ALA A 44 -7.42 3.22 0.30
N SER A 45 -6.77 4.37 0.44
CA SER A 45 -6.88 5.23 1.61
C SER A 45 -6.92 6.66 1.14
N VAL A 46 -7.88 7.40 1.64
CA VAL A 46 -8.04 8.83 1.38
C VAL A 46 -8.03 9.55 2.72
N GLY A 47 -7.39 10.72 2.77
CA GLY A 47 -7.26 11.47 4.01
C GLY A 47 -7.50 12.94 3.75
N ILE A 48 -8.22 13.58 4.66
CA ILE A 48 -8.48 15.01 4.58
C ILE A 48 -7.29 15.72 5.25
N PRO A 49 -6.46 16.46 4.48
CA PRO A 49 -5.30 17.14 5.05
C PRO A 49 -5.74 18.17 6.09
N GLY A 50 -4.99 18.31 7.17
CA GLY A 50 -5.29 19.27 8.26
C GLY A 50 -6.29 18.77 9.32
N THR A 51 -7.04 17.69 9.06
CA THR A 51 -8.01 17.15 10.05
C THR A 51 -7.51 15.92 10.81
N GLY A 52 -6.41 15.30 10.35
CA GLY A 52 -5.91 14.03 10.89
C GLY A 52 -6.77 12.81 10.54
N LEU A 53 -7.92 13.00 9.90
CA LEU A 53 -8.83 11.92 9.54
C LEU A 53 -8.36 11.21 8.26
N ARG A 54 -8.22 9.88 8.36
CA ARG A 54 -7.87 8.99 7.26
C ARG A 54 -8.91 7.87 7.17
N TYR A 55 -9.47 7.66 5.99
CA TYR A 55 -10.39 6.58 5.71
C TYR A 55 -9.75 5.57 4.76
N GLY A 56 -9.59 4.33 5.21
CA GLY A 56 -9.01 3.24 4.44
C GLY A 56 -10.05 2.17 4.13
N PHE A 57 -10.16 1.77 2.87
CA PHE A 57 -11.05 0.69 2.43
C PHE A 57 -10.32 -0.29 1.50
N ARG A 58 -10.67 -1.57 1.63
CA ARG A 58 -10.15 -2.63 0.75
C ARG A 58 -11.00 -2.68 -0.51
N LEU A 59 -10.36 -2.47 -1.67
CA LEU A 59 -11.00 -2.47 -2.99
C LEU A 59 -11.42 -3.88 -3.41
N CYS A 60 -10.70 -4.92 -2.97
CA CYS A 60 -11.12 -6.30 -3.12
C CYS A 60 -11.51 -6.87 -1.75
N ARG A 61 -12.81 -6.81 -1.44
CA ARG A 61 -13.40 -7.64 -0.40
C ARG A 61 -13.47 -9.05 -0.99
N LYS A 62 -12.61 -10.00 -0.58
CA LYS A 62 -13.03 -11.40 -0.62
C LYS A 62 -14.35 -11.44 0.16
N LYS A 63 -15.48 -11.60 -0.53
CA LYS A 63 -16.77 -11.86 0.12
C LYS A 63 -16.55 -13.12 0.97
N SER A 64 -16.40 -12.93 2.28
CA SER A 64 -16.62 -14.03 3.21
C SER A 64 -18.13 -14.21 3.19
N SER A 65 -18.57 -15.23 2.48
CA SER A 65 -19.88 -15.82 2.71
C SER A 65 -19.88 -16.54 4.05
#